data_AF-A0AA96XJQ9-F1
#
_entry.id   AF-A0AA96XJQ9-F1
#
_cell.length_a   1.000
_cell.length_b   1.000
_cell.length_c   1.000
_cell.angle_alpha   90.00
_cell.angle_beta   90.00
_cell.angle_gamma   90.00
#
_symmetry.space_group_name_H-M   'P 1'
#
loop_
_entity.id
_entity.type
_entity.pdbx_description
1 polymer ?
#
loop_
_entity_poly.entity_id
_entity_poly.type
_entity_poly.pdbx_seq_one_letter_code
_entity_poly.pdbx_strand_id
1 'polypeptide(L)'
;MEHPISIDQAPEAARVRLPSRAQGEGLFAVRASGDSMDGGPHPIRDGDWLVMRDAKAVGAGPLDGRVALVQVPDPITGFRYQVKRLVRQDGHWLLRSDNPLRESFQAGEATSPVALVVEVIPPERLAPPRGTTLTEEQLSSHFGLSTAPRTGRHEGHLFLFIKDAQAFTSPGRLALRVPDHHPSETAFVFTQETASGGWTYQGAAVWRDDEDRWALESPKPG
;
A
#
# COMPACT_ATOMS: atom_id res chain seq x y z
N MET A 1 14.63 -8.91 -8.73
CA MET A 1 15.37 -9.48 -7.58
C MET A 1 14.61 -8.99 -6.36
N GLU A 2 13.80 -9.85 -5.73
CA GLU A 2 13.03 -9.45 -4.55
C GLU A 2 14.02 -9.41 -3.37
N HIS A 3 14.29 -8.22 -2.84
CA HIS A 3 15.04 -8.10 -1.60
C HIS A 3 14.09 -8.48 -0.46
N PRO A 4 14.40 -9.52 0.33
CA PRO A 4 13.59 -9.82 1.50
C PRO A 4 13.69 -8.60 2.43
N ILE A 5 12.56 -7.92 2.65
CA ILE A 5 12.46 -6.88 3.66
C ILE A 5 12.75 -7.56 4.99
N SER A 6 13.90 -7.24 5.61
CA SER A 6 14.21 -7.72 6.95
C SER A 6 13.16 -7.18 7.91
N ILE A 7 12.76 -7.96 8.91
CA ILE A 7 11.82 -7.50 9.94
C ILE A 7 12.35 -6.26 10.68
N ASP A 8 13.67 -6.09 10.73
CA ASP A 8 14.35 -4.92 11.30
C ASP A 8 14.18 -3.65 10.46
N GLN A 9 13.74 -3.77 9.21
CA GLN A 9 13.37 -2.66 8.32
C GLN A 9 11.85 -2.44 8.26
N ALA A 10 11.06 -3.27 8.94
CA ALA A 10 9.62 -3.03 9.03
C ALA A 10 9.38 -1.75 9.86
N PRO A 11 8.56 -0.81 9.35
CA PRO A 11 8.29 0.41 10.11
C PRO A 11 7.59 0.08 11.42
N GLU A 12 7.83 0.91 12.43
CA GLU A 12 7.11 0.82 13.71
C GLU A 12 5.59 0.89 13.45
N ALA A 13 4.81 0.15 14.22
CA ALA A 13 3.36 0.13 14.09
C ALA A 13 2.79 1.55 14.21
N ALA A 14 2.31 2.08 13.09
CA ALA A 14 1.70 3.39 13.02
C ALA A 14 0.18 3.28 12.90
N ARG A 15 -0.53 4.32 13.37
CA ARG A 15 -1.96 4.47 13.07
C ARG A 15 -2.12 4.99 11.66
N VAL A 16 -2.99 4.35 10.87
CA VAL A 16 -3.37 4.80 9.54
C VAL A 16 -4.85 5.13 9.48
N ARG A 17 -5.21 6.21 8.78
CA ARG A 17 -6.60 6.58 8.50
C ARG A 17 -7.02 6.05 7.13
N LEU A 18 -8.02 5.17 7.09
CA LEU A 18 -8.55 4.59 5.85
C LEU A 18 -10.08 4.71 5.79
N PRO A 19 -10.68 4.93 4.62
CA PRO A 19 -12.13 4.94 4.41
C PRO A 19 -12.69 3.50 4.33
N SER A 20 -12.29 2.67 5.30
CA SER A 20 -12.66 1.26 5.39
C SER A 20 -14.11 1.11 5.83
N ARG A 21 -14.82 0.17 5.20
CA ARG A 21 -16.16 -0.26 5.62
C ARG A 21 -16.11 -1.42 6.60
N ALA A 22 -14.95 -2.07 6.74
CA ALA A 22 -14.78 -3.17 7.68
C ALA A 22 -14.94 -2.67 9.13
N GLN A 23 -15.67 -3.46 9.94
CA GLN A 23 -15.93 -3.18 11.35
C GLN A 23 -15.58 -4.41 12.20
N GLY A 24 -15.45 -4.21 13.50
CA GLY A 24 -15.17 -5.26 14.49
C GLY A 24 -13.73 -5.29 14.98
N GLU A 25 -13.44 -6.26 15.85
CA GLU A 25 -12.13 -6.43 16.47
C GLU A 25 -11.12 -7.15 15.53
N GLY A 26 -9.84 -7.07 15.88
CA GLY A 26 -8.76 -7.73 15.15
C GLY A 26 -8.47 -7.15 13.77
N LEU A 27 -8.95 -5.94 13.49
CA LEU A 27 -8.66 -5.23 12.25
C LEU A 27 -7.32 -4.50 12.33
N PHE A 28 -6.53 -4.63 11.28
CA PHE A 28 -5.31 -3.86 11.05
C PHE A 28 -5.12 -3.63 9.56
N ALA A 29 -4.19 -2.78 9.18
CA ALA A 29 -3.88 -2.50 7.80
C ALA A 29 -2.41 -2.78 7.51
N VAL A 30 -2.15 -3.35 6.33
CA VAL A 30 -0.80 -3.51 5.79
C VAL A 30 -0.77 -2.95 4.37
N ARG A 31 0.42 -2.60 3.90
CA ARG A 31 0.61 -2.17 2.52
C ARG A 31 1.08 -3.35 1.68
N ALA A 32 0.45 -3.55 0.53
CA ALA A 32 0.86 -4.55 -0.43
C ALA A 32 2.20 -4.16 -1.06
N SER A 33 3.10 -5.14 -1.22
CA SER A 33 4.37 -4.97 -1.91
C SER A 33 4.56 -6.07 -2.94
N GLY A 34 5.02 -5.68 -4.14
CA GLY A 34 5.15 -6.55 -5.30
C GLY A 34 3.85 -6.70 -6.09
N ASP A 35 3.88 -7.58 -7.09
CA ASP A 35 2.84 -7.74 -8.12
C ASP A 35 2.22 -9.15 -8.13
N SER A 36 2.53 -10.01 -7.16
CA SER A 36 2.10 -11.42 -7.21
C SER A 36 0.59 -11.62 -7.11
N MET A 37 -0.11 -10.63 -6.60
CA MET A 37 -1.57 -10.60 -6.51
C MET A 37 -2.20 -9.62 -7.52
N ASP A 38 -1.41 -9.05 -8.43
CA ASP A 38 -1.88 -8.17 -9.51
C ASP A 38 -2.38 -9.00 -10.69
N GLY A 39 -3.55 -9.61 -10.50
CA GLY A 39 -4.19 -10.41 -11.53
C GLY A 39 -5.62 -10.80 -11.16
N GLY A 40 -6.33 -11.36 -12.14
CA GLY A 40 -7.75 -11.69 -11.98
C GLY A 40 -8.67 -10.46 -11.94
N PRO A 41 -9.94 -10.65 -11.53
CA PRO A 41 -10.96 -9.60 -11.58
C PRO A 41 -10.85 -8.55 -10.47
N HIS A 42 -10.12 -8.86 -9.39
CA HIS A 42 -9.94 -7.99 -8.22
C HIS A 42 -8.46 -7.96 -7.84
N PRO A 43 -7.60 -7.31 -8.65
CA PRO A 43 -6.16 -7.30 -8.42
C PRO A 43 -5.83 -6.57 -7.11
N ILE A 44 -4.80 -7.07 -6.42
CA ILE A 44 -4.10 -6.35 -5.35
C ILE A 44 -2.77 -5.89 -5.94
N ARG A 45 -2.60 -4.58 -6.02
CA ARG A 45 -1.46 -3.93 -6.67
C ARG A 45 -0.44 -3.48 -5.64
N ASP A 46 0.80 -3.33 -6.08
CA ASP A 46 1.85 -2.70 -5.28
C ASP A 46 1.37 -1.33 -4.76
N GLY A 47 1.54 -1.10 -3.46
CA GLY A 47 1.14 0.13 -2.77
C GLY A 47 -0.30 0.17 -2.23
N ASP A 48 -1.16 -0.78 -2.61
CA ASP A 48 -2.53 -0.88 -2.09
C ASP A 48 -2.54 -1.06 -0.56
N TRP A 49 -3.50 -0.43 0.11
CA TRP A 49 -3.79 -0.72 1.51
C TRP A 49 -4.69 -1.96 1.60
N LEU A 50 -4.25 -2.94 2.37
CA LEU A 50 -5.01 -4.14 2.68
C LEU A 50 -5.52 -4.04 4.11
N VAL A 51 -6.84 -3.90 4.25
CA VAL A 51 -7.50 -4.06 5.54
C VAL A 51 -7.60 -5.56 5.80
N MET A 52 -6.98 -5.98 6.89
CA MET A 52 -6.85 -7.37 7.31
C MET A 52 -7.65 -7.61 8.58
N ARG A 53 -8.15 -8.83 8.76
CA ARG A 53 -8.66 -9.31 10.04
C ARG A 53 -7.85 -10.51 10.50
N ASP A 54 -7.36 -10.46 11.74
CA ASP A 54 -6.64 -11.56 12.37
C ASP A 54 -7.40 -12.89 12.20
N ALA A 55 -6.70 -13.94 11.77
CA ALA A 55 -7.33 -15.23 11.46
C ALA A 55 -8.02 -15.84 12.70
N LYS A 56 -7.49 -15.62 13.91
CA LYS A 56 -8.10 -16.07 15.17
C LYS A 56 -9.44 -15.35 15.43
N ALA A 57 -9.55 -14.09 15.00
CA ALA A 57 -10.78 -13.30 15.15
C ALA A 57 -11.84 -13.62 14.09
N VAL A 58 -11.48 -14.26 12.97
CA VAL A 58 -12.45 -14.64 11.92
C VAL A 58 -13.26 -15.90 12.30
N GLY A 59 -12.76 -16.73 13.22
CA GLY A 59 -13.39 -18.00 13.58
C GLY A 59 -13.25 -19.07 12.48
N ALA A 60 -13.97 -20.19 12.61
CA ALA A 60 -13.85 -21.38 11.76
C ALA A 60 -14.57 -21.28 10.37
N GLY A 61 -14.51 -20.12 9.72
CA GLY A 61 -15.06 -19.95 8.36
C GLY A 61 -14.24 -20.66 7.28
N PRO A 62 -14.80 -20.90 6.08
CA PRO A 62 -14.07 -21.52 4.98
C PRO A 62 -12.93 -20.60 4.51
N LEU A 63 -11.71 -21.14 4.50
CA LEU A 63 -10.51 -20.46 4.02
C LEU A 63 -10.33 -20.57 2.50
N ASP A 64 -10.98 -21.55 1.86
CA ASP A 64 -10.82 -21.80 0.43
C ASP A 64 -11.32 -20.63 -0.43
N GLY A 65 -10.49 -20.23 -1.38
CA GLY A 65 -10.68 -19.05 -2.23
C GLY A 65 -10.36 -17.71 -1.57
N ARG A 66 -10.08 -17.64 -0.26
CA ARG A 66 -9.81 -16.39 0.46
C ARG A 66 -8.39 -15.90 0.22
N VAL A 67 -8.19 -14.58 0.20
CA VAL A 67 -6.84 -13.98 0.21
C VAL A 67 -6.41 -13.76 1.66
N ALA A 68 -5.19 -14.17 1.98
CA ALA A 68 -4.64 -14.16 3.33
C ALA A 68 -3.21 -13.61 3.36
N LEU A 69 -2.85 -12.99 4.49
CA LEU A 69 -1.46 -12.87 4.91
C LEU A 69 -1.03 -14.21 5.49
N VAL A 70 0.04 -14.79 4.95
CA VAL A 70 0.50 -16.13 5.29
C VAL A 70 1.94 -16.06 5.77
N GLN A 71 2.20 -16.70 6.90
CA GLN A 71 3.54 -16.96 7.41
C GLN A 71 4.07 -18.25 6.79
N VAL A 72 5.23 -18.16 6.13
CA VAL A 72 5.88 -19.29 5.45
C VAL A 72 7.31 -19.44 6.02
N PRO A 73 7.76 -20.67 6.33
CA PRO A 73 9.14 -20.90 6.77
C PRO A 73 10.17 -20.36 5.78
N ASP A 74 11.21 -19.73 6.32
CA ASP A 74 12.32 -19.18 5.56
C ASP A 74 13.66 -19.55 6.23
N PRO A 75 14.62 -20.16 5.51
CA PRO A 75 15.89 -20.58 6.12
C PRO A 75 16.76 -19.43 6.63
N ILE A 76 16.59 -18.21 6.09
CA ILE A 76 17.43 -17.06 6.41
C ILE A 76 16.78 -16.22 7.52
N THR A 77 15.49 -15.93 7.40
CA THR A 77 14.78 -15.05 8.33
C THR A 77 13.91 -15.79 9.36
N GLY A 78 13.93 -17.12 9.34
CA GLY A 78 13.02 -17.99 10.11
C GLY A 78 11.64 -18.09 9.47
N PHE A 79 11.01 -16.93 9.23
CA PHE A 79 9.76 -16.83 8.49
C PHE A 79 9.77 -15.64 7.53
N ARG A 80 9.04 -15.80 6.42
CA ARG A 80 8.63 -14.72 5.53
C ARG A 80 7.11 -14.59 5.50
N TYR A 81 6.64 -13.39 5.19
CA TYR A 81 5.21 -13.08 5.15
C TYR A 81 4.81 -12.72 3.73
N GLN A 82 3.74 -13.35 3.23
CA GLN A 82 3.27 -13.16 1.86
C GLN A 82 1.75 -13.05 1.82
N VAL A 83 1.22 -12.24 0.90
CA VAL A 83 -0.21 -12.21 0.60
C VAL A 83 -0.48 -13.19 -0.54
N LYS A 84 -1.34 -14.19 -0.31
CA LYS A 84 -1.68 -15.23 -1.28
C LYS A 84 -3.15 -15.62 -1.18
N ARG A 85 -3.69 -16.14 -2.27
CA ARG A 85 -5.01 -16.79 -2.25
C ARG A 85 -4.87 -18.23 -1.79
N LEU A 86 -5.62 -18.61 -0.77
CA LEU A 86 -5.67 -19.97 -0.26
C LEU A 86 -6.60 -20.79 -1.16
N VAL A 87 -6.12 -21.88 -1.73
CA VAL A 87 -6.89 -22.74 -2.63
C VAL A 87 -6.69 -24.19 -2.23
N ARG A 88 -7.76 -24.98 -2.15
CA ARG A 88 -7.62 -26.43 -1.96
C ARG A 88 -7.52 -27.14 -3.31
N GLN A 89 -6.42 -27.83 -3.54
CA GLN A 89 -6.16 -28.61 -4.76
C GLN A 89 -5.58 -29.97 -4.40
N ASP A 90 -6.17 -31.04 -4.93
CA ASP A 90 -5.74 -32.43 -4.73
C ASP A 90 -5.55 -32.80 -3.24
N GLY A 91 -6.43 -32.28 -2.38
CA GLY A 91 -6.39 -32.52 -0.93
C GLY A 91 -5.43 -31.62 -0.14
N HIS A 92 -4.56 -30.87 -0.83
CA HIS A 92 -3.55 -29.98 -0.25
C HIS A 92 -3.95 -28.51 -0.35
N TRP A 93 -3.35 -27.67 0.50
CA TRP A 93 -3.47 -26.22 0.38
C TRP A 93 -2.40 -25.68 -0.57
N LEU A 94 -2.83 -24.85 -1.51
CA LEU A 94 -2.01 -24.08 -2.42
C LEU A 94 -2.09 -22.59 -2.04
N LEU A 95 -0.93 -21.95 -1.94
CA LEU A 95 -0.76 -20.51 -1.85
C LEU A 95 -0.67 -19.95 -3.27
N ARG A 96 -1.82 -19.61 -3.84
CA ARG A 96 -1.93 -19.18 -5.24
C ARG A 96 -1.63 -17.69 -5.39
N SER A 97 -0.76 -17.37 -6.37
CA SER A 97 -0.62 -16.02 -6.92
C SER A 97 -1.75 -15.75 -7.89
N ASP A 98 -2.40 -14.60 -7.81
CA ASP A 98 -3.44 -14.23 -8.78
C ASP A 98 -2.83 -13.65 -10.07
N ASN A 99 -1.59 -13.15 -10.01
CA ASN A 99 -0.82 -12.83 -11.20
C ASN A 99 -0.27 -14.12 -11.84
N PRO A 100 -0.67 -14.46 -13.08
CA PRO A 100 -0.28 -15.72 -13.74
C PRO A 100 1.21 -15.81 -14.09
N LEU A 101 1.93 -14.67 -14.07
CA LEU A 101 3.38 -14.63 -14.29
C LEU A 101 4.18 -14.91 -13.02
N ARG A 102 3.52 -15.03 -11.87
CA ARG A 102 4.15 -15.28 -10.57
C ARG A 102 3.81 -16.67 -10.07
N GLU A 103 4.78 -17.30 -9.42
CA GLU A 103 4.68 -18.68 -8.96
C GLU A 103 3.63 -18.86 -7.86
N SER A 104 2.98 -20.01 -7.85
CA SER A 104 2.13 -20.48 -6.76
C SER A 104 2.81 -21.64 -6.05
N PHE A 105 2.65 -21.72 -4.72
CA PHE A 105 3.41 -22.67 -3.90
C PHE A 105 2.47 -23.58 -3.13
N GLN A 106 2.81 -24.85 -3.02
CA GLN A 106 2.12 -25.73 -2.07
C GLN A 106 2.46 -25.30 -0.63
N ALA A 107 1.45 -25.23 0.23
CA ALA A 107 1.66 -24.92 1.65
C ALA A 107 2.32 -26.11 2.35
N GLY A 108 3.47 -25.88 2.99
CA GLY A 108 4.12 -26.85 3.87
C GLY A 108 3.48 -26.88 5.27
N GLU A 109 3.83 -27.87 6.09
CA GLU A 109 3.22 -28.08 7.42
C GLU A 109 3.34 -26.89 8.38
N ALA A 110 4.46 -26.17 8.32
CA ALA A 110 4.69 -24.98 9.14
C ALA A 110 4.15 -23.67 8.53
N THR A 111 3.37 -23.77 7.44
CA THR A 111 2.68 -22.62 6.83
C THR A 111 1.42 -22.30 7.63
N SER A 112 1.23 -21.04 7.99
CA SER A 112 0.06 -20.63 8.77
C SER A 112 -0.56 -19.33 8.25
N PRO A 113 -1.89 -19.26 8.04
CA PRO A 113 -2.58 -18.00 7.79
C PRO A 113 -2.56 -17.14 9.06
N VAL A 114 -2.08 -15.91 8.92
CA VAL A 114 -2.01 -14.92 10.01
C VAL A 114 -3.28 -14.08 10.05
N ALA A 115 -3.74 -13.63 8.88
CA ALA A 115 -4.90 -12.77 8.75
C ALA A 115 -5.55 -12.91 7.37
N LEU A 116 -6.81 -12.55 7.26
CA LEU A 116 -7.55 -12.55 6.00
C LEU A 116 -7.76 -11.13 5.49
N VAL A 117 -7.58 -10.92 4.19
CA VAL A 117 -7.96 -9.68 3.53
C VAL A 117 -9.47 -9.54 3.60
N VAL A 118 -9.95 -8.40 4.08
CA VAL A 118 -11.37 -8.07 4.13
C VAL A 118 -11.74 -6.87 3.26
N GLU A 119 -10.80 -5.97 2.98
CA GLU A 119 -10.97 -4.87 2.02
C GLU A 119 -9.62 -4.49 1.40
N VAL A 120 -9.65 -4.11 0.12
CA VAL A 120 -8.53 -3.53 -0.62
C VAL A 120 -8.86 -2.07 -0.89
N ILE A 121 -7.97 -1.16 -0.53
CA ILE A 121 -8.13 0.28 -0.67
C ILE A 121 -6.95 0.81 -1.49
N PRO A 122 -7.14 1.08 -2.79
CA PRO A 122 -6.07 1.62 -3.61
C PRO A 122 -5.77 3.08 -3.23
N PRO A 123 -4.53 3.57 -3.37
CA PRO A 123 -4.18 4.95 -3.00
C PRO A 123 -5.05 6.00 -3.68
N GLU A 124 -5.50 5.76 -4.91
CA GLU A 124 -6.36 6.65 -5.69
C GLU A 124 -7.74 6.85 -5.04
N ARG A 125 -8.21 5.92 -4.21
CA ARG A 125 -9.46 6.06 -3.44
C ARG A 125 -9.30 7.00 -2.24
N LEU A 126 -8.07 7.26 -1.80
CA LEU A 126 -7.76 8.17 -0.69
C LEU A 126 -7.65 9.62 -1.15
N ALA A 127 -7.31 9.84 -2.42
CA ALA A 127 -7.01 11.15 -2.97
C ALA A 127 -8.18 11.74 -3.79
N PRO A 128 -8.24 13.08 -3.93
CA PRO A 128 -9.12 13.69 -4.92
C PRO A 128 -8.65 13.35 -6.35
N PRO A 129 -9.48 13.60 -7.38
CA PRO A 129 -9.04 13.49 -8.77
C PRO A 129 -7.80 14.36 -9.05
N ARG A 130 -6.89 13.86 -9.89
CA ARG A 130 -5.71 14.62 -10.32
C ARG A 130 -6.13 15.97 -10.95
N GLY A 131 -5.41 17.04 -10.61
CA GLY A 131 -5.70 18.40 -11.03
C GLY A 131 -6.71 19.14 -10.13
N THR A 132 -7.32 18.47 -9.15
CA THR A 132 -8.16 19.14 -8.15
C THR A 132 -7.32 20.09 -7.31
N THR A 133 -7.74 21.35 -7.25
CA THR A 133 -7.20 22.37 -6.35
C THR A 133 -8.07 22.48 -5.11
N LEU A 134 -7.44 22.44 -3.94
CA LEU A 134 -8.08 22.54 -2.63
C LEU A 134 -7.50 23.72 -1.86
N THR A 135 -8.33 24.43 -1.10
CA THR A 135 -7.85 25.32 -0.04
C THR A 135 -7.20 24.50 1.09
N GLU A 136 -6.44 25.16 1.96
CA GLU A 136 -5.87 24.50 3.15
C GLU A 136 -6.95 23.87 4.04
N GLU A 137 -8.09 24.53 4.22
CA GLU A 137 -9.23 24.02 4.99
C GLU A 137 -9.86 22.77 4.34
N GLN A 138 -10.07 22.79 3.03
CA GLN A 138 -10.61 21.64 2.29
C GLN A 138 -9.67 20.45 2.32
N LEU A 139 -8.36 20.70 2.13
CA LEU A 139 -7.32 19.67 2.20
C LEU A 139 -7.24 19.07 3.60
N SER A 140 -7.25 19.90 4.64
CA SER A 140 -7.20 19.44 6.03
C SER A 140 -8.43 18.61 6.38
N SER A 141 -9.61 19.03 5.92
CA SER A 141 -10.87 18.28 6.11
C SER A 141 -10.87 16.95 5.36
N HIS A 142 -10.40 16.94 4.10
CA HIS A 142 -10.38 15.73 3.25
C HIS A 142 -9.46 14.65 3.81
N PHE A 143 -8.26 15.02 4.28
CA PHE A 143 -7.26 14.07 4.78
C PHE A 143 -7.22 13.94 6.31
N GLY A 144 -8.03 14.73 7.04
CA GLY A 144 -8.01 14.76 8.50
C GLY A 144 -6.71 15.33 9.08
N LEU A 145 -6.10 16.30 8.42
CA LEU A 145 -4.85 16.93 8.89
C LEU A 145 -5.16 17.86 10.07
N SER A 146 -4.43 17.67 11.18
CA SER A 146 -4.56 18.47 12.40
C SER A 146 -3.65 19.71 12.43
N THR A 147 -2.81 19.86 11.41
CA THR A 147 -1.79 20.91 11.30
C THR A 147 -1.67 21.36 9.85
N ALA A 148 -1.08 22.54 9.66
CA ALA A 148 -0.88 23.10 8.33
C ALA A 148 -0.15 22.11 7.39
N PRO A 149 -0.51 22.07 6.09
CA PRO A 149 0.06 21.16 5.12
C PRO A 149 1.58 21.30 5.03
N ARG A 150 2.29 20.21 5.32
CA ARG A 150 3.74 20.11 5.23
C ARG A 150 4.15 18.73 4.76
N THR A 151 5.23 18.65 3.99
CA THR A 151 5.81 17.38 3.57
C THR A 151 6.12 16.50 4.78
N GLY A 152 5.77 15.23 4.69
CA GLY A 152 5.97 14.25 5.76
C GLY A 152 4.79 13.30 5.91
N ARG A 153 4.87 12.40 6.89
CA ARG A 153 3.81 11.44 7.19
C ARG A 153 2.76 12.03 8.11
N HIS A 154 1.50 11.90 7.72
CA HIS A 154 0.34 12.29 8.51
C HIS A 154 -0.66 11.15 8.47
N GLU A 155 -1.09 10.67 9.64
CA GLU A 155 -2.07 9.58 9.76
C GLU A 155 -1.74 8.34 8.91
N GLY A 156 -0.45 7.98 8.84
CA GLY A 156 0.07 6.82 8.10
C GLY A 156 0.30 7.04 6.60
N HIS A 157 0.06 8.24 6.08
CA HIS A 157 0.24 8.58 4.66
C HIS A 157 1.36 9.58 4.47
N LEU A 158 2.22 9.35 3.47
CA LEU A 158 3.24 10.31 3.07
C LEU A 158 2.64 11.36 2.14
N PHE A 159 2.85 12.63 2.48
CA PHE A 159 2.48 13.76 1.63
C PHE A 159 3.72 14.52 1.18
N LEU A 160 3.76 14.92 -0.08
CA LEU A 160 4.78 15.83 -0.62
C LEU A 160 4.09 17.13 -1.01
N PHE A 161 4.28 18.17 -0.20
CA PHE A 161 3.74 19.51 -0.45
C PHE A 161 4.83 20.40 -1.03
N ILE A 162 4.70 20.73 -2.31
CA ILE A 162 5.74 21.34 -3.13
C ILE A 162 5.34 22.76 -3.50
N LYS A 163 6.19 23.71 -3.14
CA LYS A 163 6.03 25.13 -3.53
C LYS A 163 7.01 25.54 -4.62
N ASP A 164 8.11 24.81 -4.75
CA ASP A 164 9.16 25.07 -5.73
C ASP A 164 8.94 24.23 -6.98
N ALA A 165 8.72 24.90 -8.12
CA ALA A 165 8.56 24.25 -9.42
C ALA A 165 9.80 23.43 -9.82
N GLN A 166 11.00 23.76 -9.32
CA GLN A 166 12.24 23.03 -9.60
C GLN A 166 12.27 21.63 -8.96
N ALA A 167 11.32 21.31 -8.07
CA ALA A 167 11.20 19.96 -7.53
C ALA A 167 10.90 18.92 -8.63
N PHE A 168 10.23 19.32 -9.72
CA PHE A 168 10.06 18.47 -10.91
C PHE A 168 11.22 18.70 -11.87
N THR A 169 12.08 17.69 -12.06
CA THR A 169 13.18 17.83 -13.03
C THR A 169 12.86 17.24 -14.40
N SER A 170 11.79 16.46 -14.50
CA SER A 170 11.20 15.97 -15.75
C SER A 170 9.72 15.65 -15.50
N PRO A 171 8.91 15.44 -16.55
CA PRO A 171 7.48 15.17 -16.41
C PRO A 171 7.20 14.02 -15.43
N GLY A 172 6.57 14.35 -14.30
CA GLY A 172 6.21 13.39 -13.26
C GLY A 172 7.37 12.82 -12.44
N ARG A 173 8.58 13.38 -12.51
CA ARG A 173 9.72 12.96 -11.67
C ARG A 173 10.11 14.04 -10.69
N LEU A 174 10.18 13.68 -9.41
CA LEU A 174 10.49 14.60 -8.32
C LEU A 174 11.88 14.33 -7.73
N ALA A 175 12.67 15.39 -7.57
CA ALA A 175 14.01 15.33 -6.96
C ALA A 175 13.98 15.46 -5.42
N LEU A 176 12.80 15.34 -4.82
CA LEU A 176 12.65 15.40 -3.37
C LEU A 176 13.06 14.07 -2.74
N ARG A 177 14.02 14.08 -1.81
CA ARG A 177 14.36 12.89 -1.03
C ARG A 177 13.58 12.83 0.28
N VAL A 178 13.01 11.67 0.55
CA VAL A 178 12.47 11.30 1.86
C VAL A 178 13.38 10.16 2.37
N PRO A 179 14.28 10.43 3.32
CA PRO A 179 15.39 9.54 3.66
C PRO A 179 14.95 8.20 4.25
N ASP A 180 13.73 8.13 4.77
CA ASP A 180 13.16 6.98 5.47
C ASP A 180 11.89 6.47 4.78
N HIS A 181 11.77 6.58 3.46
CA HIS A 181 10.62 6.05 2.74
C HIS A 181 10.48 4.53 2.93
N HIS A 182 9.26 4.05 3.06
CA HIS A 182 9.02 2.62 3.25
C HIS A 182 8.90 1.90 1.89
N PRO A 183 9.17 0.58 1.83
CA PRO A 183 8.89 -0.21 0.64
C PRO A 183 7.44 -0.06 0.18
N SER A 184 7.26 0.11 -1.14
CA SER A 184 5.95 0.31 -1.78
C SER A 184 5.15 1.49 -1.22
N GLU A 185 5.80 2.43 -0.52
CA GLU A 185 5.14 3.62 0.00
C GLU A 185 4.65 4.52 -1.14
N THR A 186 3.38 4.92 -1.05
CA THR A 186 2.79 5.92 -1.92
C THR A 186 2.87 7.28 -1.25
N ALA A 187 3.35 8.27 -2.00
CA ALA A 187 3.35 9.67 -1.60
C ALA A 187 2.26 10.44 -2.35
N PHE A 188 1.40 11.16 -1.62
CA PHE A 188 0.39 12.05 -2.20
C PHE A 188 1.02 13.41 -2.52
N VAL A 189 1.12 13.74 -3.80
CA VAL A 189 1.85 14.93 -4.26
C VAL A 189 0.90 16.09 -4.48
N PHE A 190 1.20 17.22 -3.85
CA PHE A 190 0.49 18.48 -4.01
C PHE A 190 1.46 19.59 -4.40
N THR A 191 1.05 20.45 -5.32
CA THR A 191 1.78 21.66 -5.68
C THR A 191 0.97 22.90 -5.35
N GLN A 192 1.61 23.91 -4.79
CA GLN A 192 0.99 25.23 -4.59
C GLN A 192 1.57 26.21 -5.59
N GLU A 193 0.71 26.84 -6.39
CA GLU A 193 1.11 28.00 -7.18
C GLU A 193 1.11 29.22 -6.27
N THR A 194 2.22 29.97 -6.27
CA THR A 194 2.50 31.03 -5.29
C THR A 194 1.43 32.11 -5.25
N ALA A 195 0.68 32.31 -6.34
CA ALA A 195 -0.33 33.36 -6.48
C ALA A 195 -1.74 32.96 -6.00
N SER A 196 -2.10 31.67 -6.02
CA SER A 196 -3.49 31.22 -5.78
C SER A 196 -3.73 30.78 -4.33
N GLY A 197 -2.68 30.42 -3.59
CA GLY A 197 -2.77 29.89 -2.23
C GLY A 197 -3.35 28.47 -2.13
N GLY A 198 -3.90 27.92 -3.22
CA GLY A 198 -4.47 26.56 -3.25
C GLY A 198 -3.43 25.47 -3.52
N TRP A 199 -3.71 24.26 -3.02
CA TRP A 199 -2.92 23.05 -3.25
C TRP A 199 -3.56 22.21 -4.35
N THR A 200 -2.86 22.03 -5.46
CA THR A 200 -3.30 21.20 -6.59
C THR A 200 -2.73 19.80 -6.48
N TYR A 201 -3.60 18.80 -6.48
CA TYR A 201 -3.20 17.39 -6.42
C TYR A 201 -2.59 16.93 -7.76
N GLN A 202 -1.34 16.47 -7.72
CA GLN A 202 -0.61 16.02 -8.91
C GLN A 202 -0.73 14.52 -9.14
N GLY A 203 -1.09 13.75 -8.12
CA GLY A 203 -1.18 12.29 -8.20
C GLY A 203 -0.47 11.60 -7.04
N ALA A 204 -0.61 10.28 -7.02
CA ALA A 204 0.19 9.39 -6.20
C ALA A 204 1.57 9.23 -6.86
N ALA A 205 2.62 9.22 -6.05
CA ALA A 205 3.97 8.90 -6.50
C ALA A 205 4.50 7.68 -5.76
N VAL A 206 5.32 6.90 -6.44
CA VAL A 206 6.09 5.79 -5.86
C VAL A 206 7.57 6.08 -6.01
N TRP A 207 8.36 5.60 -5.06
CA TRP A 207 9.81 5.68 -5.16
C TRP A 207 10.32 4.70 -6.22
N ARG A 208 11.26 5.15 -7.04
CA ARG A 208 11.94 4.36 -8.07
C ARG A 208 13.41 4.26 -7.67
N ASP A 209 13.82 3.09 -7.18
CA ASP A 209 15.19 2.87 -6.71
C ASP A 209 16.23 3.00 -7.83
N ASP A 210 15.88 2.62 -9.06
CA ASP A 210 16.73 2.73 -10.24
C ASP A 210 16.95 4.18 -10.70
N GLU A 211 15.98 5.04 -10.41
CA GLU A 211 16.06 6.47 -10.70
C GLU A 211 16.50 7.30 -9.49
N ASP A 212 16.44 6.73 -8.27
CA ASP A 212 16.65 7.38 -6.97
C ASP A 212 15.70 8.59 -6.75
N ARG A 213 14.45 8.43 -7.21
CA ARG A 213 13.47 9.53 -7.32
C ARG A 213 12.03 9.07 -7.17
N TRP A 214 11.15 9.99 -6.78
CA TRP A 214 9.70 9.77 -6.84
C TRP A 214 9.19 9.92 -8.26
N ALA A 215 8.34 8.99 -8.68
CA ALA A 215 7.65 9.02 -9.97
C ALA A 215 6.14 9.03 -9.76
N LEU A 216 5.45 10.02 -10.34
CA LEU A 216 3.99 10.02 -10.39
C LEU A 216 3.49 8.77 -11.12
N GLU A 217 2.57 8.05 -10.50
CA GLU A 217 1.89 6.94 -11.14
C GLU A 217 0.98 7.44 -12.26
N SER A 218 0.92 6.66 -13.34
CA SER A 218 -0.13 6.87 -14.33
C SER A 218 -1.47 6.47 -13.70
N PRO A 219 -2.57 7.19 -13.99
CA PRO A 219 -3.90 6.77 -13.54
C PRO A 219 -4.14 5.32 -13.99
N LYS A 220 -4.34 4.42 -13.03
CA LYS A 220 -4.62 3.01 -13.32
C LYS A 220 -6.05 2.93 -13.89
N PRO A 221 -6.32 2.15 -14.96
CA PRO A 221 -7.68 1.92 -15.40
C PRO A 221 -8.49 1.28 -14.27
N GLY A 222 -9.70 1.82 -14.07
CA GLY A 222 -10.67 1.35 -13.07
C GLY A 222 -11.40 0.10 -13.50
#